data_AF-A0A958W9L1-F1
#
_entry.id   AF-A0A958W9L1-F1
#
_cell.length_a   1.000
_cell.length_b   1.000
_cell.length_c   1.000
_cell.angle_alpha   90.00
_cell.angle_beta   90.00
_cell.angle_gamma   90.00
#
_symmetry.space_group_name_H-M   'P 1'
#
loop_
_entity.id
_entity.type
_entity.pdbx_description
1 polymer ?
#
loop_
_entity_poly.entity_id
_entity_poly.type
_entity_poly.pdbx_seq_one_letter_code
_entity_poly.pdbx_strand_id
1 'polypeptide(L)'
;MKFLKSLTIVLFSTGILMTACTTNEEVNPGVAPELPPVASMTIDFSYFDGTNIGGRTNAASNWERAASVVGFWSTVLTANLTLPVAAFKVAINEKPAYDRDRGLWVWSYTYDFVGKKYTSELTGQLQGNEVVWKMYISEQGGFQNALWYSGVMKADGTSGYWLLNYNGNNPTEYLRIDWAKEGEDIGTIKFTYTLDGSAEYGSYIEYSHSSETDFDRTYKVYLSAYEANVTIEWNAETSNGHIMDSYYFQDVDYHCWDSDFMDVDC
;
A
#
# COMPACT_ATOMS: atom_id res chain seq x y z
N MET A 1 -3.77 -54.99 -83.39
CA MET A 1 -2.70 -54.56 -82.46
C MET A 1 -2.91 -53.08 -82.13
N LYS A 2 -3.09 -52.76 -80.84
CA LYS A 2 -2.79 -51.52 -80.08
C LYS A 2 -3.10 -50.16 -80.75
N PHE A 3 -4.20 -49.51 -80.39
CA PHE A 3 -4.44 -48.60 -79.25
C PHE A 3 -3.88 -47.17 -79.39
N LEU A 4 -4.83 -46.22 -79.41
CA LEU A 4 -4.75 -44.76 -79.18
C LEU A 4 -3.62 -44.33 -78.23
N LYS A 5 -2.98 -43.18 -78.53
CA LYS A 5 -2.57 -42.24 -77.49
C LYS A 5 -2.83 -40.77 -77.87
N SER A 6 -3.48 -40.13 -76.92
CA SER A 6 -4.10 -38.82 -76.92
C SER A 6 -3.09 -37.70 -76.64
N LEU A 7 -3.42 -36.54 -77.19
CA LEU A 7 -2.90 -35.20 -76.92
C LEU A 7 -3.22 -34.80 -75.46
N THR A 8 -2.26 -34.26 -74.70
CA THR A 8 -2.57 -33.39 -73.54
C THR A 8 -1.41 -32.43 -73.23
N ILE A 9 -1.73 -31.14 -73.31
CA ILE A 9 -0.94 -29.99 -72.85
C ILE A 9 -1.06 -29.91 -71.33
N VAL A 10 0.04 -29.74 -70.61
CA VAL A 10 0.03 -29.42 -69.17
C VAL A 10 0.73 -28.08 -68.97
N LEU A 11 -0.08 -27.06 -68.68
CA LEU A 11 0.32 -25.73 -68.26
C LEU A 11 0.52 -25.76 -66.74
N PHE A 12 1.75 -25.56 -66.25
CA PHE A 12 2.08 -25.59 -64.84
C PHE A 12 2.00 -24.17 -64.27
N SER A 13 0.84 -23.80 -63.74
CA SER A 13 0.63 -22.54 -63.01
C SER A 13 0.97 -22.76 -61.53
N THR A 14 2.15 -22.31 -61.12
CA THR A 14 2.62 -22.37 -59.73
C THR A 14 1.92 -21.28 -58.90
N GLY A 15 0.86 -21.67 -58.17
CA GLY A 15 0.26 -20.83 -57.13
C GLY A 15 1.09 -20.95 -55.84
N ILE A 16 1.79 -19.89 -55.47
CA ILE A 16 2.42 -19.76 -54.16
C ILE A 16 1.30 -19.46 -53.16
N LEU A 17 0.81 -20.49 -52.48
CA LEU A 17 -0.01 -20.33 -51.28
C LEU A 17 0.90 -19.86 -50.15
N MET A 18 0.85 -18.56 -49.85
CA MET A 18 1.37 -18.01 -48.61
C MET A 18 0.47 -18.50 -47.47
N THR A 19 0.72 -19.71 -46.97
CA THR A 19 0.24 -20.13 -45.65
C THR A 19 1.00 -19.30 -44.62
N ALA A 20 0.41 -18.16 -44.23
CA ALA A 20 0.74 -17.53 -42.97
C ALA A 20 0.35 -18.53 -41.86
N CYS A 21 1.33 -19.28 -41.38
CA CYS A 21 1.25 -19.97 -40.10
C CYS A 21 1.05 -18.90 -39.03
N THR A 22 -0.19 -18.59 -38.68
CA THR A 22 -0.49 -18.09 -37.34
C THR A 22 -0.34 -19.27 -36.41
N THR A 23 0.89 -19.55 -35.99
CA THR A 23 1.07 -20.31 -34.75
C THR A 23 0.44 -19.46 -33.68
N ASN A 24 -0.77 -19.84 -33.27
CA ASN A 24 -1.32 -19.51 -31.97
C ASN A 24 -0.37 -20.14 -30.94
N GLU A 25 0.82 -19.57 -30.78
CA GLU A 25 1.60 -19.81 -29.59
C GLU A 25 0.75 -19.25 -28.46
N GLU A 26 0.20 -20.15 -27.65
CA GLU A 26 -0.39 -19.74 -26.39
C GLU A 26 0.70 -19.00 -25.63
N VAL A 27 0.58 -17.68 -25.55
CA VAL A 27 1.42 -16.85 -24.69
C VAL A 27 1.29 -17.45 -23.30
N ASN A 28 2.35 -18.10 -22.82
CA ASN A 28 2.46 -18.52 -21.44
C ASN A 28 2.78 -17.26 -20.64
N PRO A 29 1.83 -16.70 -19.88
CA PRO A 29 2.03 -15.44 -19.18
C PRO A 29 2.97 -15.56 -17.98
N GLY A 30 3.45 -16.76 -17.68
CA GLY A 30 4.19 -17.07 -16.47
C GLY A 30 3.27 -17.22 -15.26
N VAL A 31 3.82 -16.94 -14.07
CA VAL A 31 3.10 -16.97 -12.80
C VAL A 31 2.67 -15.54 -12.46
N ALA A 32 1.48 -15.39 -11.87
CA ALA A 32 1.04 -14.10 -11.36
C ALA A 32 2.02 -13.57 -10.30
N PRO A 33 2.31 -12.26 -10.28
CA PRO A 33 3.14 -11.68 -9.24
C PRO A 33 2.47 -11.87 -7.88
N GLU A 34 3.30 -12.10 -6.86
CA GLU A 34 2.83 -12.13 -5.49
C GLU A 34 2.25 -10.76 -5.10
N LEU A 35 1.16 -10.77 -4.35
CA LEU A 35 0.57 -9.53 -3.84
C LEU A 35 1.42 -8.98 -2.68
N PRO A 36 1.58 -7.65 -2.57
CA PRO A 36 2.15 -7.04 -1.38
C PRO A 36 1.40 -7.47 -0.10
N PRO A 37 2.06 -7.52 1.07
CA PRO A 37 1.38 -7.81 2.32
C PRO A 37 0.36 -6.71 2.65
N VAL A 38 -0.74 -7.04 3.35
CA VAL A 38 -1.72 -6.04 3.82
C VAL A 38 -1.06 -4.94 4.65
N ALA A 39 -0.07 -5.33 5.46
CA ALA A 39 0.72 -4.43 6.29
C ALA A 39 1.41 -3.31 5.49
N SER A 40 1.60 -3.47 4.16
CA SER A 40 2.11 -2.40 3.28
C SER A 40 1.19 -1.18 3.15
N MET A 41 -0.05 -1.26 3.64
CA MET A 41 -1.03 -0.15 3.63
C MET A 41 -1.51 0.24 5.04
N THR A 42 -0.98 -0.37 6.10
CA THR A 42 -1.52 -0.18 7.46
C THR A 42 -0.41 -0.06 8.50
N ILE A 43 -0.59 0.81 9.49
CA ILE A 43 0.19 0.84 10.73
C ILE A 43 -0.65 0.28 11.87
N ASP A 44 0.00 -0.43 12.79
CA ASP A 44 -0.60 -0.82 14.06
C ASP A 44 -0.43 0.28 15.10
N PHE A 45 -1.53 0.97 15.41
CA PHE A 45 -1.58 2.04 16.41
C PHE A 45 -1.99 1.55 17.81
N SER A 46 -2.24 0.25 17.98
CA SER A 46 -2.88 -0.30 19.19
C SER A 46 -2.13 -0.03 20.50
N TYR A 47 -0.80 0.16 20.44
CA TYR A 47 -0.01 0.53 21.62
C TYR A 47 -0.47 1.86 22.27
N PHE A 48 -0.93 2.80 21.44
CA PHE A 48 -1.39 4.13 21.88
C PHE A 48 -2.93 4.25 21.94
N ASP A 49 -3.67 3.16 21.70
CA ASP A 49 -5.12 3.16 21.91
C ASP A 49 -5.39 3.24 23.42
N GLY A 50 -5.91 4.38 23.87
CA GLY A 50 -6.08 4.83 25.26
C GLY A 50 -6.98 3.98 26.19
N THR A 51 -6.89 2.66 26.12
CA THR A 51 -7.51 1.70 27.03
C THR A 51 -6.67 1.45 28.29
N ASN A 52 -5.41 1.93 28.32
CA ASN A 52 -4.48 1.80 29.45
C ASN A 52 -4.51 2.99 30.45
N ILE A 53 -5.53 3.85 30.38
CA ILE A 53 -5.63 5.10 31.17
C ILE A 53 -6.19 4.83 32.59
N GLY A 54 -5.65 3.82 33.28
CA GLY A 54 -6.06 3.47 34.63
C GLY A 54 -5.77 4.58 35.65
N GLY A 55 -6.76 5.45 35.91
CA GLY A 55 -6.87 6.24 37.15
C GLY A 55 -5.82 7.32 37.39
N ARG A 56 -5.38 8.05 36.37
CA ARG A 56 -4.36 9.12 36.52
C ARG A 56 -4.91 10.38 37.19
N THR A 57 -4.13 10.91 38.13
CA THR A 57 -4.36 12.21 38.78
C THR A 57 -3.13 13.10 38.58
N ASN A 58 -3.31 14.19 37.81
CA ASN A 58 -2.41 15.32 37.50
C ASN A 58 -1.77 15.36 36.10
N ALA A 59 -1.36 16.57 35.72
CA ALA A 59 -0.99 17.15 34.42
C ALA A 59 -0.49 16.20 33.31
N ALA A 60 -0.81 16.55 32.05
CA ALA A 60 -0.56 15.80 30.83
C ALA A 60 0.83 15.13 30.80
N SER A 61 0.86 13.80 30.98
CA SER A 61 2.08 13.00 30.97
C SER A 61 2.77 12.99 29.60
N ASN A 62 4.07 12.71 29.58
CA ASN A 62 4.88 12.55 28.37
C ASN A 62 4.28 11.48 27.44
N TRP A 63 3.82 10.36 28.04
CA TRP A 63 3.10 9.32 27.30
C TRP A 63 1.78 9.83 26.69
N GLU A 64 0.99 10.64 27.41
CA GLU A 64 -0.24 11.21 26.86
C GLU A 64 0.02 12.13 25.68
N ARG A 65 1.13 12.88 25.69
CA ARG A 65 1.55 13.67 24.54
C ARG A 65 1.88 12.76 23.35
N ALA A 66 2.66 11.71 23.55
CA ALA A 66 2.98 10.72 22.52
C ALA A 66 1.70 10.07 21.95
N ALA A 67 0.81 9.60 22.83
CA ALA A 67 -0.47 9.01 22.46
C ALA A 67 -1.35 9.98 21.66
N SER A 68 -1.35 11.26 22.00
CA SER A 68 -2.12 12.28 21.28
C SER A 68 -1.59 12.52 19.86
N VAL A 69 -0.27 12.59 19.69
CA VAL A 69 0.37 12.74 18.38
C VAL A 69 0.06 11.54 17.48
N VAL A 70 0.20 10.33 18.03
CA VAL A 70 -0.10 9.09 17.29
C VAL A 70 -1.60 8.95 17.00
N GLY A 71 -2.46 9.27 17.96
CA GLY A 71 -3.92 9.20 17.82
C GLY A 71 -4.48 10.12 16.73
N PHE A 72 -3.87 11.30 16.55
CA PHE A 72 -4.19 12.19 15.43
C PHE A 72 -3.96 11.49 14.08
N TRP A 73 -2.77 10.92 13.87
CA TRP A 73 -2.45 10.20 12.64
C TRP A 73 -3.28 8.93 12.46
N SER A 74 -3.50 8.16 13.51
CA SER A 74 -4.39 6.98 13.50
C SER A 74 -5.78 7.33 13.00
N THR A 75 -6.35 8.44 13.48
CA THR A 75 -7.67 8.93 13.06
C THR A 75 -7.68 9.33 11.59
N VAL A 76 -6.70 10.15 11.17
CA VAL A 76 -6.58 10.63 9.78
C VAL A 76 -6.42 9.45 8.82
N LEU A 77 -5.52 8.52 9.11
CA LEU A 77 -5.26 7.37 8.24
C LEU A 77 -6.43 6.40 8.21
N THR A 78 -7.04 6.07 9.36
CA THR A 78 -8.19 5.16 9.42
C THR A 78 -9.35 5.68 8.58
N ALA A 79 -9.72 6.96 8.71
CA ALA A 79 -10.83 7.54 7.96
C ALA A 79 -10.65 7.44 6.43
N ASN A 80 -9.40 7.51 5.97
CA ASN A 80 -9.06 7.58 4.56
C ASN A 80 -8.68 6.21 3.93
N LEU A 81 -8.13 5.29 4.73
CA LEU A 81 -7.62 4.01 4.24
C LEU A 81 -8.60 2.86 4.32
N THR A 82 -9.71 3.00 5.05
CA THR A 82 -10.60 1.85 5.33
C THR A 82 -11.11 1.20 4.04
N LEU A 83 -11.61 1.97 3.06
CA LEU A 83 -12.08 1.42 1.78
C LEU A 83 -10.94 0.82 0.91
N PRO A 84 -9.81 1.53 0.66
CA PRO A 84 -8.68 0.95 -0.08
C PRO A 84 -8.16 -0.37 0.53
N VAL A 85 -7.98 -0.40 1.86
CA VAL A 85 -7.49 -1.57 2.58
C VAL A 85 -8.53 -2.71 2.54
N ALA A 86 -9.81 -2.41 2.68
CA ALA A 86 -10.87 -3.41 2.55
C ALA A 86 -10.89 -4.03 1.14
N ALA A 87 -10.79 -3.20 0.10
CA ALA A 87 -10.69 -3.68 -1.28
C ALA A 87 -9.46 -4.60 -1.44
N PHE A 88 -8.29 -4.18 -0.96
CA PHE A 88 -7.06 -4.97 -1.07
C PHE A 88 -7.14 -6.32 -0.33
N LYS A 89 -7.74 -6.34 0.87
CA LYS A 89 -7.98 -7.57 1.63
C LYS A 89 -8.85 -8.59 0.88
N VAL A 90 -9.81 -8.12 0.08
CA VAL A 90 -10.60 -9.01 -0.78
C VAL A 90 -9.72 -9.58 -1.90
N ALA A 91 -8.91 -8.74 -2.57
CA ALA A 91 -8.03 -9.18 -3.67
C ALA A 91 -7.10 -10.34 -3.30
N ILE A 92 -6.60 -10.38 -2.06
CA ILE A 92 -5.72 -11.45 -1.56
C ILE A 92 -6.38 -12.84 -1.59
N ASN A 93 -7.72 -12.88 -1.51
CA ASN A 93 -8.48 -14.12 -1.55
C ASN A 93 -8.99 -14.46 -2.96
N GLU A 94 -8.72 -13.61 -3.94
CA GLU A 94 -9.18 -13.76 -5.31
C GLU A 94 -8.11 -14.39 -6.20
N LYS A 95 -8.56 -15.12 -7.22
CA LYS A 95 -7.65 -15.72 -8.20
C LYS A 95 -7.39 -14.74 -9.34
N PRO A 96 -6.13 -14.50 -9.72
CA PRO A 96 -5.83 -13.66 -10.85
C PRO A 96 -6.18 -14.34 -12.17
N ALA A 97 -6.56 -13.55 -13.16
CA ALA A 97 -6.64 -13.91 -14.56
C ALA A 97 -5.63 -13.09 -15.36
N TYR A 98 -4.97 -13.70 -16.34
CA TYR A 98 -4.09 -12.96 -17.23
C TYR A 98 -4.90 -12.35 -18.38
N ASP A 99 -4.83 -11.03 -18.50
CA ASP A 99 -5.40 -10.27 -19.60
C ASP A 99 -4.36 -10.20 -20.73
N ARG A 100 -4.58 -11.01 -21.78
CA ARG A 100 -3.66 -11.10 -22.94
C ARG A 100 -3.60 -9.80 -23.75
N ASP A 101 -4.70 -9.06 -23.80
CA ASP A 101 -4.80 -7.82 -24.59
C ASP A 101 -4.05 -6.68 -23.89
N ARG A 102 -4.14 -6.62 -22.56
CA ARG A 102 -3.42 -5.61 -21.75
C ARG A 102 -2.02 -6.06 -21.30
N GLY A 103 -1.70 -7.35 -21.42
CA GLY A 103 -0.41 -7.90 -21.01
C GLY A 103 -0.15 -7.82 -19.50
N LEU A 104 -1.18 -8.01 -18.68
CA LEU A 104 -1.11 -7.87 -17.22
C LEU A 104 -2.02 -8.85 -16.49
N TRP A 105 -1.75 -9.06 -15.20
CA TRP A 105 -2.59 -9.88 -14.32
C TRP A 105 -3.69 -9.03 -13.71
N VAL A 106 -4.89 -9.62 -13.57
CA VAL A 106 -6.10 -8.94 -13.10
C VAL A 106 -6.78 -9.76 -12.02
N TRP A 107 -7.07 -9.12 -10.89
CA TRP A 107 -7.98 -9.62 -9.86
C TRP A 107 -9.25 -8.78 -9.94
N SER A 108 -10.37 -9.39 -10.33
CA SER A 108 -11.65 -8.70 -10.44
C SER A 108 -12.70 -9.38 -9.57
N TYR A 109 -13.40 -8.58 -8.78
CA TYR A 109 -14.32 -9.07 -7.76
C TYR A 109 -15.38 -8.02 -7.40
N THR A 110 -16.41 -8.46 -6.70
CA THR A 110 -17.48 -7.62 -6.16
C THR A 110 -17.65 -7.93 -4.69
N TYR A 111 -17.81 -6.91 -3.86
CA TYR A 111 -17.92 -7.04 -2.42
C TYR A 111 -18.84 -5.97 -1.84
N ASP A 112 -19.39 -6.26 -0.65
CA ASP A 112 -20.19 -5.30 0.10
C ASP A 112 -19.33 -4.66 1.20
N PHE A 113 -19.40 -3.34 1.33
CA PHE A 113 -18.68 -2.58 2.34
C PHE A 113 -19.56 -1.43 2.85
N VAL A 114 -19.80 -1.36 4.15
CA VAL A 114 -20.65 -0.34 4.81
C VAL A 114 -22.03 -0.20 4.14
N GLY A 115 -22.66 -1.34 3.81
CA GLY A 115 -23.99 -1.39 3.21
C GLY A 115 -24.07 -0.97 1.74
N LYS A 116 -22.92 -0.77 1.08
CA LYS A 116 -22.82 -0.45 -0.35
C LYS A 116 -22.09 -1.57 -1.09
N LYS A 117 -22.45 -1.77 -2.36
CA LYS A 117 -21.80 -2.74 -3.25
C LYS A 117 -20.75 -2.06 -4.10
N TYR A 118 -19.56 -2.67 -4.15
CA TYR A 118 -18.42 -2.21 -4.93
C TYR A 118 -17.96 -3.29 -5.91
N THR A 119 -17.48 -2.86 -7.07
CA THR A 119 -16.75 -3.72 -8.01
C THR A 119 -15.34 -3.19 -8.12
N SER A 120 -14.36 -4.08 -8.03
CA SER A 120 -12.93 -3.73 -8.05
C SER A 120 -12.18 -4.49 -9.12
N GLU A 121 -11.14 -3.84 -9.63
CA GLU A 121 -10.13 -4.43 -10.51
C GLU A 121 -8.74 -4.02 -9.99
N LEU A 122 -8.01 -4.96 -9.41
CA LEU A 122 -6.57 -4.81 -9.16
C LEU A 122 -5.81 -5.37 -10.35
N THR A 123 -4.86 -4.60 -10.85
CA THR A 123 -3.96 -5.04 -11.93
C THR A 123 -2.53 -5.07 -11.45
N GLY A 124 -1.77 -6.07 -11.91
CA GLY A 124 -0.34 -6.25 -11.64
C GLY A 124 0.42 -6.52 -12.93
N GLN A 125 1.33 -5.62 -13.29
CA GLN A 125 2.15 -5.72 -14.49
C GLN A 125 3.62 -5.84 -14.12
N LEU A 126 4.26 -6.95 -14.49
CA LEU A 126 5.70 -7.12 -14.34
C LEU A 126 6.44 -6.23 -15.36
N GLN A 127 7.31 -5.36 -14.86
CA GLN A 127 8.17 -4.47 -15.64
C GLN A 127 9.61 -4.60 -15.14
N GLY A 128 10.39 -5.48 -15.77
CA GLY A 128 11.76 -5.76 -15.32
C GLY A 128 11.78 -6.37 -13.92
N ASN A 129 12.41 -5.66 -12.97
CA ASN A 129 12.52 -6.09 -11.56
C ASN A 129 11.45 -5.46 -10.67
N GLU A 130 10.37 -4.96 -11.25
CA GLU A 130 9.29 -4.29 -10.53
C GLU A 130 7.93 -4.80 -10.99
N VAL A 131 6.93 -4.71 -10.13
CA VAL A 131 5.53 -4.94 -10.44
C VAL A 131 4.77 -3.64 -10.24
N VAL A 132 4.15 -3.15 -11.31
CA VAL A 132 3.31 -1.95 -11.30
C VAL A 132 1.88 -2.34 -10.99
N TRP A 133 1.32 -1.74 -9.95
CA TRP A 133 -0.01 -2.02 -9.42
C TRP A 133 -0.98 -0.88 -9.67
N LYS A 134 -2.24 -1.20 -10.00
CA LYS A 134 -3.35 -0.23 -10.07
C LYS A 134 -4.64 -0.85 -9.59
N MET A 135 -5.32 -0.18 -8.67
CA MET A 135 -6.64 -0.55 -8.17
C MET A 135 -7.69 0.42 -8.71
N TYR A 136 -8.65 -0.13 -9.44
CA TYR A 136 -9.84 0.57 -9.88
C TYR A 136 -11.04 0.11 -9.06
N ILE A 137 -11.88 1.06 -8.61
CA ILE A 137 -13.09 0.77 -7.84
C ILE A 137 -14.28 1.50 -8.47
N SER A 138 -15.42 0.81 -8.50
CA SER A 138 -16.74 1.33 -8.85
C SER A 138 -17.69 1.14 -7.68
N GLU A 139 -18.50 2.14 -7.37
CA GLU A 139 -19.62 2.05 -6.42
C GLU A 139 -20.93 1.86 -7.18
N GLN A 140 -21.76 0.90 -6.78
CA GLN A 140 -23.07 0.69 -7.42
C GLN A 140 -23.94 1.96 -7.28
N GLY A 141 -24.28 2.57 -8.42
CA GLY A 141 -25.06 3.83 -8.45
C GLY A 141 -24.25 5.08 -8.08
N GLY A 142 -22.93 4.96 -7.93
CA GLY A 142 -22.00 6.07 -7.62
C GLY A 142 -20.91 6.23 -8.69
N PHE A 143 -19.70 6.57 -8.25
CA PHE A 143 -18.53 6.68 -9.12
C PHE A 143 -18.22 5.35 -9.82
N GLN A 144 -17.63 5.41 -11.01
CA GLN A 144 -17.29 4.24 -11.80
C GLN A 144 -15.81 4.28 -12.21
N ASN A 145 -15.15 3.14 -12.11
CA ASN A 145 -13.79 2.91 -12.58
C ASN A 145 -12.79 3.96 -12.09
N ALA A 146 -12.92 4.37 -10.83
CA ALA A 146 -12.03 5.34 -10.23
C ALA A 146 -10.72 4.66 -9.84
N LEU A 147 -9.58 5.19 -10.30
CA LEU A 147 -8.27 4.76 -9.82
C LEU A 147 -8.15 5.16 -8.35
N TRP A 148 -8.22 4.18 -7.46
CA TRP A 148 -8.21 4.43 -6.02
C TRP A 148 -6.80 4.52 -5.46
N TYR A 149 -5.93 3.65 -5.95
CA TYR A 149 -4.52 3.70 -5.68
C TYR A 149 -3.72 3.04 -6.80
N SER A 150 -2.46 3.41 -6.88
CA SER A 150 -1.45 2.75 -7.71
C SER A 150 -0.18 2.55 -6.90
N GLY A 151 0.76 1.77 -7.40
CA GLY A 151 1.99 1.53 -6.67
C GLY A 151 3.02 0.77 -7.48
N VAL A 152 4.21 0.65 -6.90
CA VAL A 152 5.28 -0.18 -7.42
C VAL A 152 5.81 -1.03 -6.29
N MET A 153 6.02 -2.31 -6.57
CA MET A 153 6.69 -3.25 -5.67
C MET A 153 7.90 -3.81 -6.39
N LYS A 154 9.02 -3.99 -5.70
CA LYS A 154 10.11 -4.82 -6.25
C LYS A 154 9.60 -6.24 -6.53
N ALA A 155 10.10 -6.86 -7.58
CA ALA A 155 9.70 -8.21 -7.97
C ALA A 155 10.03 -9.28 -6.90
N ASP A 156 10.96 -9.00 -6.00
CA ASP A 156 11.28 -9.83 -4.82
C ASP A 156 10.33 -9.62 -3.63
N GLY A 157 9.38 -8.67 -3.72
CA GLY A 157 8.39 -8.39 -2.68
C GLY A 157 8.95 -7.71 -1.43
N THR A 158 10.20 -7.22 -1.45
CA THR A 158 10.88 -6.70 -0.24
C THR A 158 10.55 -5.26 0.09
N SER A 159 10.15 -4.45 -0.89
CA SER A 159 9.82 -3.04 -0.69
C SER A 159 8.96 -2.50 -1.82
N GLY A 160 8.27 -1.40 -1.56
CA GLY A 160 7.49 -0.72 -2.57
C GLY A 160 6.90 0.59 -2.07
N TYR A 161 6.02 1.15 -2.88
CA TYR A 161 5.21 2.28 -2.47
C TYR A 161 3.79 2.20 -3.06
N TRP A 162 2.87 2.88 -2.39
CA TRP A 162 1.52 3.15 -2.85
C TRP A 162 1.29 4.66 -3.00
N LEU A 163 0.50 5.04 -3.99
CA LEU A 163 0.00 6.39 -4.24
C LEU A 163 -1.52 6.32 -4.22
N LEU A 164 -2.14 7.01 -3.26
CA LEU A 164 -3.58 6.95 -3.04
C LEU A 164 -4.25 8.22 -3.52
N ASN A 165 -5.41 8.03 -4.12
CA ASN A 165 -6.29 9.08 -4.57
C ASN A 165 -7.39 9.36 -3.57
N TYR A 166 -7.78 10.63 -3.43
CA TYR A 166 -8.61 11.13 -2.33
C TYR A 166 -9.98 10.46 -2.24
N ASN A 167 -10.69 10.35 -3.35
CA ASN A 167 -11.91 9.54 -3.43
C ASN A 167 -12.31 9.24 -4.88
N GLY A 168 -13.36 8.42 -5.04
CA GLY A 168 -13.83 7.99 -6.36
C GLY A 168 -14.41 9.08 -7.25
N ASN A 169 -14.90 10.18 -6.67
CA ASN A 169 -15.41 11.31 -7.44
C ASN A 169 -14.32 12.34 -7.76
N ASN A 170 -13.22 12.34 -7.00
CA ASN A 170 -12.06 13.19 -7.18
C ASN A 170 -10.78 12.37 -6.99
N PRO A 171 -10.30 11.69 -8.04
CA PRO A 171 -9.13 10.83 -7.96
C PRO A 171 -7.82 11.65 -8.02
N THR A 172 -7.68 12.62 -7.13
CA THR A 172 -6.45 13.40 -6.96
C THR A 172 -5.56 12.72 -5.93
N GLU A 173 -4.29 12.52 -6.26
CA GLU A 173 -3.31 11.95 -5.33
C GLU A 173 -3.15 12.85 -4.11
N TYR A 174 -3.15 12.26 -2.91
CA TYR A 174 -3.03 13.01 -1.66
C TYR A 174 -2.17 12.32 -0.61
N LEU A 175 -1.84 11.05 -0.80
CA LEU A 175 -1.12 10.25 0.18
C LEU A 175 -0.20 9.26 -0.53
N ARG A 176 1.06 9.25 -0.11
CA ARG A 176 2.06 8.26 -0.49
C ARG A 176 2.38 7.37 0.71
N ILE A 177 2.47 6.06 0.48
CA ILE A 177 2.89 5.07 1.47
C ILE A 177 4.15 4.40 0.97
N ASP A 178 5.29 4.64 1.60
CA ASP A 178 6.53 3.91 1.33
C ASP A 178 6.69 2.79 2.37
N TRP A 179 7.09 1.59 1.95
CA TRP A 179 7.22 0.46 2.87
C TRP A 179 8.39 -0.46 2.49
N ALA A 180 8.98 -1.09 3.49
CA ALA A 180 9.99 -2.12 3.32
C ALA A 180 9.84 -3.23 4.37
N LYS A 181 10.10 -4.46 3.96
CA LYS A 181 10.13 -5.61 4.84
C LYS A 181 11.45 -5.68 5.62
N GLU A 182 11.37 -6.20 6.83
CA GLU A 182 12.49 -6.72 7.60
C GLU A 182 12.17 -8.17 7.97
N GLY A 183 12.82 -9.12 7.30
CA GLY A 183 12.39 -10.51 7.33
C GLY A 183 11.03 -10.69 6.65
N GLU A 184 10.06 -11.26 7.37
CA GLU A 184 8.69 -11.49 6.88
C GLU A 184 7.73 -10.33 7.19
N ASP A 185 8.10 -9.46 8.13
CA ASP A 185 7.27 -8.36 8.62
C ASP A 185 7.64 -7.03 7.93
N ILE A 186 6.78 -6.02 8.10
CA ILE A 186 7.07 -4.65 7.65
C ILE A 186 7.98 -3.98 8.69
N GLY A 187 9.27 -3.86 8.34
CA GLY A 187 10.28 -3.18 9.15
C GLY A 187 10.09 -1.68 9.19
N THR A 188 9.72 -1.08 8.06
CA THR A 188 9.45 0.36 7.95
C THR A 188 8.23 0.65 7.09
N ILE A 189 7.44 1.63 7.51
CA ILE A 189 6.35 2.17 6.72
C ILE A 189 6.15 3.66 6.98
N LYS A 190 6.01 4.44 5.92
CA LYS A 190 5.93 5.91 5.96
C LYS A 190 4.73 6.40 5.16
N PHE A 191 3.87 7.17 5.80
CA PHE A 191 2.71 7.83 5.21
C PHE A 191 3.04 9.30 5.04
N THR A 192 3.14 9.77 3.81
CA THR A 192 3.44 11.16 3.47
C THR A 192 2.24 11.79 2.78
N TYR A 193 1.79 12.95 3.28
CA TYR A 193 0.72 13.71 2.66
C TYR A 193 1.26 14.47 1.43
N THR A 194 0.69 14.22 0.25
CA THR A 194 1.21 14.70 -1.06
C THR A 194 0.24 15.58 -1.83
N LEU A 195 -0.86 16.05 -1.23
CA LEU A 195 -1.80 16.93 -1.91
C LEU A 195 -1.17 18.32 -2.15
N ASP A 196 -0.88 18.61 -3.41
CA ASP A 196 -0.26 19.88 -3.82
C ASP A 196 -1.12 21.09 -3.42
N GLY A 197 -0.46 22.18 -3.02
CA GLY A 197 -1.09 23.41 -2.53
C GLY A 197 -1.71 23.32 -1.12
N SER A 198 -1.66 22.18 -0.45
CA SER A 198 -2.07 22.05 0.95
C SER A 198 -0.99 22.53 1.92
N ALA A 199 -1.39 23.10 3.06
CA ALA A 199 -0.47 23.45 4.16
C ALA A 199 0.20 22.20 4.77
N GLU A 200 -0.45 21.04 4.65
CA GLU A 200 0.05 19.76 5.15
C GLU A 200 0.94 19.01 4.14
N TYR A 201 1.23 19.62 2.98
CA TYR A 201 2.09 19.01 1.98
C TYR A 201 3.47 18.69 2.58
N GLY A 202 3.84 17.40 2.56
CA GLY A 202 5.07 16.89 3.13
C GLY A 202 4.98 16.46 4.60
N SER A 203 3.88 16.71 5.31
CA SER A 203 3.62 16.11 6.62
C SER A 203 3.66 14.59 6.51
N TYR A 204 4.27 13.92 7.48
CA TYR A 204 4.35 12.45 7.50
C TYR A 204 4.30 11.84 8.89
N ILE A 205 3.92 10.57 8.93
CA ILE A 205 4.21 9.65 10.03
C ILE A 205 4.95 8.45 9.47
N GLU A 206 6.03 8.06 10.13
CA GLU A 206 6.86 6.91 9.81
C GLU A 206 6.94 6.01 11.04
N TYR A 207 6.65 4.73 10.84
CA TYR A 207 6.85 3.68 11.81
C TYR A 207 8.05 2.84 11.42
N SER A 208 8.86 2.49 12.40
CA SER A 208 9.90 1.48 12.26
C SER A 208 10.02 0.62 13.50
N HIS A 209 10.46 -0.62 13.32
CA HIS A 209 10.96 -1.44 14.43
C HIS A 209 12.43 -1.79 14.21
N SER A 210 13.11 -2.15 15.29
CA SER A 210 14.51 -2.57 15.28
C SER A 210 14.68 -3.78 16.21
N SER A 211 15.85 -4.41 16.15
CA SER A 211 16.24 -5.45 17.12
C SER A 211 16.93 -4.88 18.37
N GLU A 212 16.85 -3.57 18.61
CA GLU A 212 17.45 -2.95 19.79
C GLU A 212 16.68 -3.31 21.06
N THR A 213 17.38 -3.41 22.19
CA THR A 213 16.77 -3.89 23.44
C THR A 213 16.11 -2.79 24.27
N ASP A 214 16.52 -1.54 24.09
CA ASP A 214 16.09 -0.45 24.94
C ASP A 214 14.82 0.19 24.38
N PHE A 215 14.81 0.51 23.08
CA PHE A 215 13.63 0.94 22.33
C PHE A 215 13.60 0.24 20.97
N ASP A 216 12.66 -0.69 20.81
CA ASP A 216 12.54 -1.55 19.63
C ASP A 216 11.45 -1.05 18.66
N ARG A 217 10.79 0.06 18.98
CA ARG A 217 9.75 0.71 18.18
C ARG A 217 9.95 2.21 18.13
N THR A 218 9.69 2.79 16.95
CA THR A 218 9.82 4.23 16.72
C THR A 218 8.67 4.75 15.87
N TYR A 219 8.13 5.90 16.25
CA TYR A 219 7.39 6.81 15.37
C TYR A 219 8.19 8.07 15.12
N LYS A 220 8.37 8.44 13.84
CA LYS A 220 8.86 9.75 13.42
C LYS A 220 7.74 10.50 12.73
N VAL A 221 7.40 11.66 13.25
CA VAL A 221 6.34 12.52 12.73
C VAL A 221 6.93 13.85 12.33
N TYR A 222 6.52 14.33 11.15
CA TYR A 222 6.77 15.70 10.73
C TYR A 222 5.44 16.37 10.37
N LEU A 223 5.26 17.59 10.87
CA LEU A 223 4.09 18.41 10.57
C LEU A 223 4.56 19.66 9.82
N SER A 224 4.34 19.71 8.50
CA SER A 224 4.84 20.77 7.63
C SER A 224 4.28 22.14 7.99
N ALA A 225 3.00 22.20 8.40
CA ALA A 225 2.35 23.45 8.79
C ALA A 225 3.00 24.14 10.00
N TYR A 226 3.74 23.39 10.82
CA TYR A 226 4.39 23.87 12.04
C TYR A 226 5.92 23.77 12.01
N GLU A 227 6.49 23.23 10.92
CA GLU A 227 7.91 22.83 10.83
C GLU A 227 8.37 21.98 12.04
N ALA A 228 7.47 21.17 12.58
CA ALA A 228 7.67 20.44 13.82
C ALA A 228 8.06 18.98 13.56
N ASN A 229 9.06 18.49 14.28
CA ASN A 229 9.44 17.09 14.30
C ASN A 229 9.10 16.50 15.67
N VAL A 230 8.54 15.30 15.65
CA VAL A 230 8.29 14.51 16.85
C VAL A 230 8.91 13.13 16.66
N THR A 231 9.72 12.71 17.62
CA THR A 231 10.25 11.34 17.69
C THR A 231 9.71 10.69 18.94
N ILE A 232 9.13 9.51 18.79
CA ILE A 232 8.58 8.71 19.88
C ILE A 232 9.23 7.34 19.77
N GLU A 233 9.89 6.89 20.82
CA GLU A 233 10.51 5.56 20.85
C GLU A 233 10.07 4.85 22.13
N TRP A 234 9.84 3.55 22.02
CA TRP A 234 9.41 2.76 23.16
C TRP A 234 9.85 1.30 23.00
N ASN A 235 9.85 0.62 24.14
CA ASN A 235 10.01 -0.82 24.20
C ASN A 235 8.62 -1.48 24.16
N ALA A 236 8.35 -2.28 23.15
CA ALA A 236 7.07 -2.98 23.01
C ALA A 236 6.81 -4.01 24.11
N GLU A 237 7.85 -4.53 24.77
CA GLU A 237 7.74 -5.52 25.85
C GLU A 237 7.57 -4.84 27.23
N THR A 238 8.42 -3.86 27.56
CA THR A 238 8.43 -3.23 28.89
C THR A 238 7.57 -1.97 28.99
N SER A 239 7.10 -1.44 27.86
CA SER A 239 6.32 -0.20 27.75
C SER A 239 7.03 1.09 28.19
N ASN A 240 8.31 1.01 28.56
CA ASN A 240 9.14 2.20 28.78
C ASN A 240 9.33 2.94 27.45
N GLY A 241 9.36 4.26 27.49
CA GLY A 241 9.57 5.03 26.27
C GLY A 241 9.85 6.50 26.54
N HIS A 242 10.02 7.23 25.46
CA HIS A 242 10.30 8.65 25.49
C HIS A 242 9.79 9.36 24.25
N ILE A 243 9.63 10.67 24.38
CA ILE A 243 9.21 11.56 23.30
C ILE A 243 10.13 12.77 23.25
N MET A 244 10.56 13.12 22.05
CA MET A 244 11.17 14.41 21.73
C MET A 244 10.21 15.17 20.84
N ASP A 245 9.68 16.30 21.33
CA ASP A 245 8.75 17.18 20.63
C ASP A 245 9.13 18.64 20.90
N SER A 246 10.00 19.18 20.06
CA SER A 246 10.56 20.52 20.30
C SER A 246 9.53 21.64 20.20
N TYR A 247 8.44 21.40 19.49
CA TYR A 247 7.34 22.36 19.40
C TYR A 247 6.53 22.40 20.68
N TYR A 248 6.26 21.24 21.30
CA TYR A 248 5.50 21.16 22.54
C TYR A 248 6.32 21.53 23.77
N PHE A 249 7.51 20.94 23.94
CA PHE A 249 8.34 21.12 25.13
C PHE A 249 9.21 22.38 25.09
N GLN A 250 9.38 22.99 23.92
CA GLN A 250 10.26 24.17 23.72
C GLN A 250 11.74 23.88 24.03
N ASP A 251 12.16 22.63 23.93
CA ASP A 251 13.53 22.14 24.05
C ASP A 251 13.83 21.08 22.97
N VAL A 252 14.98 20.41 23.06
CA VAL A 252 15.35 19.30 22.15
C VAL A 252 15.68 18.03 22.94
N ASP A 253 15.20 17.96 24.18
CA ASP A 253 15.49 16.86 25.08
C ASP A 253 14.41 15.78 24.92
N TYR A 254 14.76 14.56 25.30
CA TYR A 254 13.77 13.49 25.44
C TYR A 254 13.06 13.64 26.77
N HIS A 255 11.76 13.37 26.76
CA HIS A 255 10.90 13.34 27.95
C HIS A 255 10.37 11.91 28.11
N CYS A 256 10.74 11.26 29.21
CA CYS A 256 10.60 9.81 29.40
C CYS A 256 9.35 9.42 30.22
N TRP A 257 8.94 8.15 30.06
CA TRP A 257 7.96 7.49 30.92
C TRP A 257 8.36 6.03 31.21
N ASP A 258 7.90 5.51 32.36
CA ASP A 258 8.14 4.13 32.79
C ASP A 258 7.04 3.15 32.34
N SER A 259 7.11 1.89 32.79
CA SER A 259 6.15 0.84 32.44
C SER A 259 4.71 1.10 32.92
N ASP A 260 4.54 1.96 33.94
CA ASP A 260 3.24 2.42 34.42
C ASP A 260 2.79 3.69 33.68
N PHE A 261 3.57 4.11 32.67
CA PHE A 261 3.40 5.31 31.86
C PHE A 261 3.43 6.61 32.67
N MET A 262 4.16 6.59 33.78
CA MET A 262 4.40 7.75 34.62
C MET A 262 5.67 8.45 34.16
N ASP A 263 5.66 9.79 34.22
CA ASP A 263 6.84 10.57 33.85
C ASP A 263 8.01 10.25 34.79
N VAL A 264 9.17 9.98 34.20
CA VAL A 264 10.42 9.70 34.90
C VAL A 264 11.57 10.47 34.26
N ASP A 265 12.65 10.63 35.01
CA ASP A 265 13.89 11.16 34.44
C ASP A 265 14.39 10.21 33.34
N CYS A 266 14.80 10.81 32.23
CA CYS A 266 15.73 10.20 31.30
C CYS A 266 17.15 10.19 31.93
#